data_AF-J9F2N0-F1
#
_entry.id   AF-J9F2N0-F1
#
_cell.length_a   1.000
_cell.length_b   1.000
_cell.length_c   1.000
_cell.angle_alpha   90.00
_cell.angle_beta   90.00
_cell.angle_gamma   90.00
#
_symmetry.space_group_name_H-M   'P 1'
#
loop_
_entity.id
_entity.type
_entity.pdbx_description
1 polymer ?
#
loop_
_entity_poly.entity_id
_entity_poly.type
_entity_poly.pdbx_seq_one_letter_code
_entity_poly.pdbx_strand_id
1 'polypeptide(L)' 'KKAGRGGKRPGAGRPKGTSKLYAFRADKEVAAYLDRQENKTDFIKECIIRQMEAVKSQKEEESLSQFGEVIPG' A
#
# COMPACT_ATOMS: atom_id res chain seq x y z
N LYS A 1 -27.25 29.91 19.06
CA LYS A 1 -26.21 29.02 18.47
C LYS A 1 -26.23 27.69 19.22
N LYS A 2 -26.64 26.57 18.60
CA LYS A 2 -26.63 25.25 19.28
C LYS A 2 -25.18 24.77 19.41
N ALA A 3 -24.65 24.83 20.63
CA ALA A 3 -23.32 24.32 20.98
C ALA A 3 -23.39 22.80 21.16
N GLY A 4 -22.42 22.08 20.58
CA GLY A 4 -22.14 20.69 20.93
C GLY A 4 -22.80 19.63 20.05
N ARG A 5 -22.32 19.47 18.81
CA ARG A 5 -22.46 18.17 18.12
C ARG A 5 -21.54 17.18 18.85
N GLY A 6 -22.11 16.22 19.58
CA GLY A 6 -21.46 14.99 20.07
C GLY A 6 -20.12 15.17 20.78
N GLY A 7 -20.15 15.33 22.11
CA GLY A 7 -18.93 15.33 22.93
C GLY A 7 -18.23 13.96 22.91
N LYS A 8 -16.95 13.95 22.57
CA LYS A 8 -16.03 12.83 22.77
C LYS A 8 -16.05 12.45 24.26
N ARG A 9 -16.69 11.33 24.61
CA ARG A 9 -16.66 10.77 25.96
C ARG A 9 -15.39 9.91 26.13
N PRO A 10 -14.81 9.79 27.34
CA PRO A 10 -13.78 8.78 27.60
C PRO A 10 -14.33 7.39 27.24
N GLY A 11 -13.61 6.65 26.39
CA GLY A 11 -14.07 5.37 25.83
C GLY A 11 -15.02 5.48 24.61
N ALA A 12 -15.40 6.68 24.17
CA ALA A 12 -16.20 6.87 22.96
C ALA A 12 -15.32 7.06 21.71
N GLY A 13 -15.67 6.35 20.65
CA GLY A 13 -14.99 6.38 19.36
C GLY A 13 -14.45 5.01 18.97
N ARG A 14 -14.31 4.78 17.66
CA ARG A 14 -13.64 3.59 17.14
C ARG A 14 -12.12 3.75 17.35
N PRO A 15 -11.40 2.73 17.86
CA PRO A 15 -9.95 2.78 17.92
C PRO A 15 -9.38 3.04 16.52
N LYS A 16 -8.35 3.89 16.44
CA LYS A 16 -7.73 4.23 15.16
C LYS A 16 -6.97 3.01 14.64
N GLY A 17 -7.40 2.47 13.51
CA GLY A 17 -6.61 1.52 12.74
C GLY A 17 -5.45 2.21 12.01
N THR A 18 -4.48 1.42 11.55
CA THR A 18 -3.36 1.89 10.73
C THR A 18 -3.68 1.96 9.23
N SER A 19 -4.75 1.28 8.80
CA SER A 19 -5.17 1.21 7.40
C SER A 19 -5.91 2.49 6.97
N LYS A 20 -5.63 2.94 5.73
CA LYS A 20 -6.40 3.97 5.02
C LYS A 20 -7.14 3.34 3.83
N LEU A 21 -8.32 3.86 3.52
CA LEU A 21 -9.06 3.47 2.32
C LEU A 21 -8.61 4.34 1.14
N TYR A 22 -8.28 3.72 0.03
CA TYR A 22 -8.01 4.37 -1.24
C TYR A 22 -9.04 3.91 -2.27
N ALA A 23 -9.51 4.84 -3.09
CA ALA A 23 -10.45 4.56 -4.18
C ALA A 23 -9.89 5.13 -5.49
N PHE A 24 -10.05 4.39 -6.58
CA PHE A 24 -9.65 4.80 -7.91
C PHE A 24 -10.70 4.34 -8.92
N ARG A 25 -10.72 4.99 -10.09
CA ARG A 25 -11.54 4.54 -11.23
C ARG A 25 -10.71 3.56 -12.06
N ALA A 26 -11.24 2.37 -12.28
CA ALA A 26 -10.64 1.37 -13.15
C ALA A 26 -11.30 1.44 -14.53
N ASP A 27 -10.49 1.43 -15.59
CA ASP A 27 -10.99 1.31 -16.96
C ASP A 27 -11.60 -0.07 -17.19
N LYS A 28 -12.36 -0.22 -18.29
CA LYS A 28 -13.16 -1.42 -18.56
C LYS A 28 -12.36 -2.72 -18.45
N GLU A 29 -11.16 -2.75 -19.03
CA GLU A 29 -10.30 -3.94 -19.02
C GLU A 29 -9.78 -4.25 -17.62
N VAL A 30 -9.33 -3.23 -16.89
CA VAL A 30 -8.82 -3.37 -15.52
C VAL A 30 -9.93 -3.82 -14.58
N ALA A 31 -11.13 -3.23 -14.69
CA ALA A 31 -12.30 -3.62 -13.91
C ALA A 31 -12.68 -5.08 -14.18
N ALA A 32 -12.78 -5.48 -15.45
CA ALA A 32 -13.10 -6.85 -15.84
C ALA A 32 -12.04 -7.86 -15.34
N TYR A 33 -10.76 -7.46 -15.29
CA TYR A 33 -9.70 -8.30 -14.75
C TYR A 33 -9.76 -8.43 -13.23
N LEU A 34 -10.04 -7.33 -12.51
CA LEU A 34 -10.25 -7.35 -11.07
C LEU A 34 -11.48 -8.16 -10.67
N ASP A 35 -12.56 -8.09 -11.44
CA ASP A 35 -13.80 -8.84 -11.19
C ASP A 35 -13.64 -10.36 -11.30
N ARG A 36 -12.62 -10.84 -12.00
CA ARG A 36 -12.28 -12.27 -12.09
C ARG A 36 -11.51 -12.80 -10.88
N GLN A 37 -10.98 -11.92 -10.02
CA GLN A 37 -10.21 -12.34 -8.86
C GLN A 37 -11.15 -12.75 -7.73
N GLU A 38 -10.89 -13.89 -7.10
CA GLU A 38 -11.66 -14.39 -5.95
C GLU A 38 -11.65 -13.38 -4.79
N ASN A 39 -10.49 -12.80 -4.50
CA ASN A 39 -10.33 -11.73 -3.52
C ASN A 39 -9.58 -10.54 -4.11
N LYS A 40 -10.34 -9.54 -4.57
CA LYS A 40 -9.83 -8.28 -5.14
C LYS A 40 -8.86 -7.53 -4.24
N THR A 41 -9.16 -7.51 -2.93
CA THR A 41 -8.38 -6.74 -1.97
C THR A 41 -7.01 -7.34 -1.80
N ASP A 42 -6.93 -8.66 -1.63
CA ASP A 42 -5.65 -9.33 -1.41
C ASP A 42 -4.83 -9.39 -2.70
N PHE A 43 -5.47 -9.58 -3.86
CA PHE A 43 -4.82 -9.45 -5.15
C PHE A 43 -4.13 -8.08 -5.33
N ILE A 44 -4.85 -6.98 -5.06
CA ILE A 44 -4.28 -5.62 -5.19
C ILE A 44 -3.12 -5.42 -4.21
N LYS A 45 -3.24 -5.89 -2.96
CA LYS A 45 -2.15 -5.80 -1.97
C LYS A 45 -0.92 -6.54 -2.44
N GLU A 46 -1.07 -7.76 -2.95
CA GLU A 46 0.05 -8.56 -3.46
C GLU A 46 0.77 -7.86 -4.62
N CYS A 47 0.02 -7.31 -5.58
CA CYS A 47 0.62 -6.53 -6.67
C CYS A 47 1.46 -5.36 -6.16
N ILE A 48 0.96 -4.62 -5.17
CA ILE A 48 1.68 -3.48 -4.57
C ILE A 48 2.92 -3.96 -3.83
N ILE A 49 2.81 -5.03 -3.02
CA ILE A 49 3.95 -5.58 -2.27
C ILE A 49 5.06 -6.04 -3.22
N ARG A 50 4.70 -6.81 -4.26
CA ARG A 50 5.67 -7.27 -5.28
C ARG A 50 6.36 -6.10 -5.98
N GLN A 51 5.62 -5.04 -6.31
CA GLN A 51 6.20 -3.84 -6.90
C GLN A 51 7.14 -3.11 -5.93
N MET A 52 6.78 -3.02 -4.64
CA MET A 52 7.64 -2.42 -3.62
C MET A 52 8.93 -3.22 -3.43
N GLU A 53 8.86 -4.55 -3.46
CA GLU A 53 10.03 -5.43 -3.38
C GLU A 53 10.93 -5.27 -4.61
N ALA A 54 10.37 -5.27 -5.81
CA ALA A 54 11.14 -5.07 -7.05
C ALA A 54 11.90 -3.73 -7.05
N VAL A 55 11.29 -2.66 -6.56
CA VAL A 55 11.93 -1.34 -6.45
C VAL A 55 13.03 -1.33 -5.38
N LYS A 56 12.86 -2.07 -4.26
CA LYS A 56 13.91 -2.20 -3.24
C LYS A 56 15.12 -2.94 -3.78
N SER A 57 14.92 -4.07 -4.46
CA SER A 57 16.02 -4.86 -5.03
C SER A 57 16.84 -4.06 -6.04
N GLN A 58 16.19 -3.28 -6.92
CA GLN A 58 16.89 -2.39 -7.85
C GLN A 58 17.73 -1.33 -7.12
N LYS A 59 17.15 -0.72 -6.07
CA LYS A 59 17.86 0.28 -5.27
C LYS A 59 19.02 -0.33 -4.48
N GLU A 60 18.88 -1.55 -4.01
CA GLU A 60 19.95 -2.30 -3.34
C GLU A 60 21.08 -2.62 -4.31
N GLU A 61 20.78 -3.11 -5.52
CA GLU A 61 21.80 -3.35 -6.57
C GLU A 61 22.51 -2.08 -7.02
N GLU A 62 21.78 -0.98 -7.23
CA GLU A 62 22.39 0.33 -7.52
C GLU A 62 23.27 0.82 -6.36
N SER A 63 22.82 0.63 -5.12
CA SER A 63 23.60 1.02 -3.95
C SER A 63 24.86 0.18 -3.78
N LEU A 64 24.81 -1.13 -4.07
CA LEU A 64 25.98 -2.01 -4.04
C LEU A 64 26.97 -1.67 -5.16
N SER A 65 26.45 -1.34 -6.36
CA SER A 65 27.25 -0.89 -7.50
C SER A 65 28.00 0.42 -7.20
N GLN A 66 27.44 1.27 -6.32
CA GLN A 66 28.08 2.50 -5.88
C GLN A 66 29.36 2.25 -5.05
N PHE A 67 29.49 1.10 -4.37
CA PHE A 67 30.64 0.81 -3.51
C PHE A 67 31.86 0.22 -4.24
N GLY A 68 31.80 0.08 -5.58
CA GLY A 68 32.91 -0.38 -6.42
C GLY A 68 33.11 -1.91 -6.44
N GLU A 69 33.81 -2.41 -7.46
CA GLU A 69 34.07 -3.85 -7.62
C GLU A 69 35.04 -4.39 -6.54
N VAL A 70 34.64 -5.48 -5.89
CA VAL A 70 35.51 -6.24 -4.98
C VAL A 70 36.51 -7.00 -5.83
N ILE A 71 37.80 -6.63 -5.74
CA ILE A 71 38.89 -7.38 -6.37
C ILE A 71 39.20 -8.60 -5.50
N PRO A 72 38.95 -9.84 -5.94
CA PRO A 72 39.41 -11.02 -5.22
C PRO A 72 40.94 -11.08 -5.28
N GLY A 73 41.57 -11.21 -4.11
CA GLY A 73 43.02 -11.32 -3.94
C GLY A 73 43.58 -12.72 -4.18
#